data_AF-A0A3B8NFU4-F1
#
_entry.id   AF-A0A3B8NFU4-F1
#
_cell.length_a   1.000
_cell.length_b   1.000
_cell.length_c   1.000
_cell.angle_alpha   90.00
_cell.angle_beta   90.00
_cell.angle_gamma   90.00
#
_symmetry.space_group_name_H-M   'P 1'
#
loop_
_entity.id
_entity.type
_entity.pdbx_description
1 polymer ?
#
loop_
_entity_poly.entity_id
_entity_poly.type
_entity_poly.pdbx_seq_one_letter_code
_entity_poly.pdbx_strand_id
1 'polypeptide(L)'
;MKYIFLAIILSGVLILGMFGLRGHKFNETPVEIFPDMDRQDRINAQSRSDFFADGVGSRKPVNGTVPIGFSVPEAAANEGDAIVDGFSLSGSYFNSGQMGDYFGDGMPAEIKVDKDFLVRGKQRYGIYCAICHADSGNGNGPVRSFGPNGGQIPIANLHDAKFSDPSNQEYRPDGEIFNIITIGRGLMGAYGGAIPAKDRWAIIAYMRALQNAKITAAKEQENKTEEGQTASTE
;
A
#
# COMPACT_ATOMS: atom_id res chain seq x y z
N MET A 1 -70.04 5.58 25.23
CA MET A 1 -68.77 5.56 25.99
C MET A 1 -68.03 4.21 25.93
N LYS A 2 -68.69 3.05 26.07
CA LYS A 2 -68.02 1.72 26.06
C LYS A 2 -67.18 1.42 24.80
N TYR A 3 -67.62 1.83 23.62
CA TYR A 3 -66.92 1.57 22.36
C TYR A 3 -65.77 2.53 22.04
N ILE A 4 -65.72 3.68 22.71
CA ILE A 4 -64.68 4.71 22.47
C ILE A 4 -63.32 4.19 22.96
N PHE A 5 -63.29 3.55 24.13
CA PHE A 5 -62.05 2.95 24.66
C PHE A 5 -61.54 1.80 23.78
N LEU A 6 -62.43 0.97 23.24
CA LEU A 6 -62.06 -0.09 22.30
C LEU A 6 -61.48 0.49 21.00
N ALA A 7 -62.09 1.54 20.45
CA ALA A 7 -61.59 2.19 19.24
C ALA A 7 -60.21 2.83 19.44
N ILE A 8 -59.96 3.46 20.59
CA ILE A 8 -58.65 4.06 20.92
C ILE A 8 -57.58 2.97 21.06
N ILE A 9 -57.88 1.86 21.76
CA ILE A 9 -56.94 0.75 21.92
C ILE A 9 -56.62 0.12 20.55
N LEU A 10 -57.64 -0.12 19.74
CA LEU A 10 -57.46 -0.71 18.41
C LEU A 10 -56.65 0.21 17.49
N SER A 11 -56.89 1.52 17.55
CA SER A 11 -56.10 2.53 16.84
C SER A 11 -54.64 2.57 17.32
N GLY A 12 -54.40 2.50 18.63
CA GLY A 12 -53.06 2.45 19.20
C GLY A 12 -52.26 1.20 18.78
N VAL A 13 -52.90 0.03 18.78
CA VAL A 13 -52.29 -1.23 18.30
C VAL A 13 -52.00 -1.16 16.81
N LEU A 14 -52.91 -0.58 16.01
CA LEU A 14 -52.72 -0.42 14.57
C LEU A 14 -51.57 0.53 14.24
N ILE A 15 -51.44 1.63 14.98
CA ILE A 15 -50.32 2.58 14.85
C ILE A 15 -49.00 1.91 15.25
N LEU A 16 -48.94 1.21 16.39
CA LEU A 16 -47.74 0.47 16.81
C LEU A 16 -47.35 -0.65 15.84
N GLY A 17 -48.34 -1.35 15.27
CA GLY A 17 -48.10 -2.40 14.27
C GLY A 17 -47.60 -1.87 12.93
N MET A 18 -48.13 -0.73 12.47
CA MET A 18 -47.72 -0.12 11.20
C MET A 18 -46.37 0.61 11.28
N PHE A 19 -46.10 1.32 12.37
CA PHE A 19 -44.90 2.17 12.50
C PHE A 19 -43.77 1.51 13.32
N GLY A 20 -44.04 0.37 13.96
CA GLY A 20 -43.08 -0.35 14.79
C GLY A 20 -42.64 0.45 16.02
N LEU A 21 -41.67 -0.11 16.75
CA LEU A 21 -41.02 0.58 17.87
C LEU A 21 -39.80 1.36 17.34
N ARG A 22 -39.59 2.57 17.85
CA ARG A 22 -38.44 3.39 17.46
C ARG A 22 -37.13 2.67 17.85
N GLY A 23 -36.22 2.48 16.90
CA GLY A 23 -34.89 1.88 17.14
C GLY A 23 -34.60 0.55 16.45
N HIS A 24 -35.49 0.05 15.58
CA HIS A 24 -35.17 -1.11 14.74
C HIS A 24 -34.02 -0.80 13.78
N LYS A 25 -33.04 -1.70 13.70
CA LYS A 25 -31.99 -1.69 12.68
C LYS A 25 -32.49 -2.51 11.48
N PHE A 26 -32.42 -1.93 10.28
CA PHE A 26 -32.78 -2.60 9.03
C PHE A 26 -31.50 -3.18 8.38
N ASN A 27 -31.64 -4.31 7.67
CA ASN A 27 -30.58 -4.85 6.81
C ASN A 27 -30.66 -4.30 5.38
N GLU A 28 -31.83 -3.80 5.00
CA GLU A 28 -32.07 -3.18 3.69
C GLU A 28 -31.69 -1.70 3.72
N THR A 29 -31.50 -1.16 2.52
CA THR A 29 -31.27 0.28 2.32
C THR A 29 -32.39 1.09 3.01
N PRO A 30 -32.04 2.10 3.83
CA PRO A 30 -33.04 2.94 4.48
C PRO A 30 -34.01 3.59 3.49
N VAL A 31 -35.25 3.83 3.93
CA VAL A 31 -36.24 4.55 3.13
C VAL A 31 -35.82 6.02 3.01
N GLU A 32 -35.59 6.46 1.78
CA GLU A 32 -35.29 7.85 1.43
C GLU A 32 -36.61 8.59 1.13
N ILE A 33 -36.96 9.58 1.95
CA ILE A 33 -38.23 10.32 1.80
C ILE A 33 -38.16 11.34 0.65
N PHE A 34 -37.00 11.97 0.47
CA PHE A 34 -36.75 12.97 -0.59
C PHE A 34 -35.38 12.69 -1.23
N PRO A 35 -35.26 11.70 -2.12
CA PRO A 35 -33.98 11.31 -2.74
C PRO A 35 -33.52 12.26 -3.87
N ASP A 36 -34.00 13.50 -3.88
CA ASP A 36 -33.69 14.48 -4.92
C ASP A 36 -32.22 14.90 -4.80
N MET A 37 -31.47 14.73 -5.88
CA MET A 37 -30.01 14.91 -5.96
C MET A 37 -29.14 14.00 -5.07
N ASP A 38 -29.70 13.01 -4.37
CA ASP A 38 -28.91 11.98 -3.67
C ASP A 38 -28.24 11.03 -4.68
N ARG A 39 -28.96 10.70 -5.75
CA ARG A 39 -28.47 9.99 -6.92
C ARG A 39 -28.56 10.90 -8.14
N GLN A 40 -27.41 11.39 -8.57
CA GLN A 40 -27.31 12.32 -9.69
C GLN A 40 -27.03 11.57 -11.00
N ASP A 41 -27.54 12.10 -12.11
CA ASP A 41 -27.24 11.61 -13.48
C ASP A 41 -25.83 12.01 -13.94
N ARG A 42 -24.83 11.66 -13.13
CA ARG A 42 -23.41 11.75 -13.46
C ARG A 42 -22.70 10.49 -12.99
N ILE A 43 -21.67 10.11 -13.72
CA ILE A 43 -20.82 8.97 -13.36
C ILE A 43 -19.71 9.49 -12.43
N ASN A 44 -19.74 9.09 -11.17
CA ASN A 44 -18.69 9.40 -10.20
C ASN A 44 -17.51 8.41 -10.34
N ALA A 45 -16.38 8.73 -9.70
CA ALA A 45 -15.29 7.76 -9.58
C ALA A 45 -15.79 6.49 -8.86
N GLN A 46 -15.41 5.32 -9.38
CA GLN A 46 -15.83 4.00 -8.87
C GLN A 46 -17.35 3.75 -8.90
N SER A 47 -18.14 4.53 -9.64
CA SER A 47 -19.56 4.24 -9.84
C SER A 47 -19.78 3.23 -10.98
N ARG A 48 -20.86 2.46 -10.85
CA ARG A 48 -21.35 1.59 -11.94
C ARG A 48 -21.78 2.45 -13.14
N SER A 49 -21.64 1.89 -14.34
CA SER A 49 -22.20 2.45 -15.57
C SER A 49 -22.87 1.35 -16.37
N ASP A 50 -24.12 1.56 -16.80
CA ASP A 50 -24.84 0.61 -17.65
C ASP A 50 -24.54 0.79 -19.14
N PHE A 51 -23.71 1.77 -19.51
CA PHE A 51 -23.29 2.02 -20.89
C PHE A 51 -22.15 1.10 -21.33
N PHE A 52 -21.20 0.79 -20.44
CA PHE A 52 -20.03 -0.03 -20.77
C PHE A 52 -20.27 -1.51 -20.47
N ALA A 53 -19.76 -2.40 -21.32
CA ALA A 53 -19.96 -3.85 -21.18
C ALA A 53 -19.39 -4.45 -19.88
N ASP A 54 -18.41 -3.80 -19.26
CA ASP A 54 -17.80 -4.20 -17.99
C ASP A 54 -18.52 -3.63 -16.75
N GLY A 55 -19.54 -2.78 -16.95
CA GLY A 55 -20.29 -2.16 -15.86
C GLY A 55 -19.55 -1.06 -15.12
N VAL A 56 -18.32 -0.70 -15.52
CA VAL A 56 -17.45 0.23 -14.77
C VAL A 56 -17.49 1.62 -15.40
N GLY A 57 -17.93 2.62 -14.61
CA GLY A 57 -17.97 4.02 -15.04
C GLY A 57 -16.58 4.65 -15.17
N SER A 58 -15.62 4.22 -14.35
CA SER A 58 -14.22 4.68 -14.42
C SER A 58 -13.45 3.95 -15.53
N ARG A 59 -13.21 4.65 -16.64
CA ARG A 59 -12.47 4.09 -17.79
C ARG A 59 -10.97 4.12 -17.56
N LYS A 60 -10.28 3.07 -18.02
CA LYS A 60 -8.82 3.05 -18.09
C LYS A 60 -8.35 4.02 -19.19
N PRO A 61 -7.23 4.74 -18.99
CA PRO A 61 -6.61 5.52 -20.05
C PRO A 61 -6.12 4.60 -21.18
N VAL A 62 -5.94 5.16 -22.38
CA VAL A 62 -5.35 4.45 -23.51
C VAL A 62 -3.88 4.15 -23.18
N ASN A 63 -3.38 2.98 -23.59
CA ASN A 63 -2.00 2.59 -23.34
C ASN A 63 -1.02 3.61 -23.95
N GLY A 64 0.07 3.93 -23.23
CA GLY A 64 1.05 4.93 -23.64
C GLY A 64 0.66 6.39 -23.36
N THR A 65 -0.49 6.64 -22.74
CA THR A 65 -0.86 8.00 -22.30
C THR A 65 0.04 8.44 -21.15
N VAL A 66 0.76 9.56 -21.33
CA VAL A 66 1.56 10.18 -20.27
C VAL A 66 0.74 11.31 -19.63
N PRO A 67 0.48 11.25 -18.31
CA PRO A 67 -0.24 12.31 -17.62
C PRO A 67 0.60 13.58 -17.53
N ILE A 68 -0.04 14.71 -17.82
CA ILE A 68 0.53 16.05 -17.69
C ILE A 68 0.39 16.51 -16.23
N GLY A 69 1.13 15.87 -15.31
CA GLY A 69 1.21 16.22 -13.88
C GLY A 69 -0.08 16.71 -13.19
N PHE A 70 0.07 17.54 -12.15
CA PHE A 70 -0.98 18.43 -11.62
C PHE A 70 -0.74 19.90 -12.03
N SER A 71 0.39 20.17 -12.68
CA SER A 71 0.82 21.47 -13.20
C SER A 71 1.14 21.34 -14.68
N VAL A 72 0.84 22.37 -15.46
CA VAL A 72 1.21 22.42 -16.89
C VAL A 72 2.73 22.41 -16.99
N PRO A 73 3.36 21.42 -17.66
CA PRO A 73 4.80 21.36 -17.86
C PRO A 73 5.25 22.55 -18.70
N GLU A 74 6.43 23.08 -18.38
CA GLU A 74 7.06 24.15 -19.17
C GLU A 74 7.65 23.63 -20.50
N ALA A 75 7.83 22.31 -20.64
CA ALA A 75 8.34 21.64 -21.83
C ALA A 75 7.34 20.63 -22.41
N ALA A 76 7.48 20.26 -23.69
CA ALA A 76 6.63 19.26 -24.32
C ALA A 76 6.73 17.92 -23.57
N ALA A 77 5.62 17.15 -23.51
CA ALA A 77 5.55 15.85 -22.83
C ALA A 77 6.57 14.80 -23.33
N ASN A 78 7.23 15.07 -24.47
CA ASN A 78 8.24 14.22 -25.10
C ASN A 78 9.68 14.60 -24.71
N GLU A 79 9.88 15.74 -24.03
CA GLU A 79 11.19 16.34 -23.76
C GLU A 79 11.48 16.55 -22.26
N GLY A 80 10.60 16.09 -21.36
CA GLY A 80 10.83 16.21 -19.92
C GLY A 80 9.90 15.36 -19.05
N ASP A 81 10.41 14.98 -17.87
CA ASP A 81 9.67 14.25 -16.85
C ASP A 81 8.58 15.14 -16.24
N ALA A 82 7.34 14.95 -16.67
CA ALA A 82 6.21 15.75 -16.21
C ALA A 82 5.82 15.51 -14.74
N ILE A 83 6.49 14.60 -14.00
CA ILE A 83 6.10 14.30 -12.62
C ILE A 83 7.31 14.05 -11.71
N VAL A 84 7.54 15.00 -10.80
CA VAL A 84 8.55 14.91 -9.72
C VAL A 84 8.07 14.04 -8.54
N ASP A 85 6.77 13.75 -8.42
CA ASP A 85 6.20 12.87 -7.38
C ASP A 85 4.99 12.10 -7.91
N GLY A 86 5.24 11.06 -8.72
CA GLY A 86 4.22 10.33 -9.46
C GLY A 86 4.14 8.85 -9.13
N PHE A 87 3.18 8.16 -9.75
CA PHE A 87 3.08 6.70 -9.74
C PHE A 87 3.85 6.04 -10.92
N SER A 88 4.52 6.85 -11.74
CA SER A 88 5.17 6.42 -12.99
C SER A 88 6.37 5.48 -12.73
N LEU A 89 6.78 4.82 -13.81
CA LEU A 89 7.95 3.93 -13.95
C LEU A 89 9.00 4.48 -14.91
N SER A 90 8.65 5.48 -15.70
CA SER A 90 9.47 5.98 -16.80
C SER A 90 10.13 7.30 -16.40
N GLY A 91 11.28 7.57 -17.03
CA GLY A 91 12.00 8.82 -16.85
C GLY A 91 13.24 8.66 -15.97
N SER A 92 13.44 9.64 -15.09
CA SER A 92 14.51 9.76 -14.11
C SER A 92 14.66 8.55 -13.19
N TYR A 93 15.86 8.42 -12.60
CA TYR A 93 16.17 7.42 -11.58
C TYR A 93 15.17 7.44 -10.42
N PHE A 94 14.69 8.63 -10.02
CA PHE A 94 13.66 8.77 -8.99
C PHE A 94 12.34 8.07 -9.35
N ASN A 95 11.92 8.08 -10.61
CA ASN A 95 10.65 7.48 -11.03
C ASN A 95 10.77 6.04 -11.49
N SER A 96 11.96 5.59 -11.89
CA SER A 96 12.18 4.25 -12.49
C SER A 96 13.06 3.32 -11.66
N GLY A 97 13.97 3.87 -10.84
CA GLY A 97 15.10 3.13 -10.26
C GLY A 97 16.16 2.74 -11.30
N GLN A 98 16.05 3.19 -12.56
CA GLN A 98 16.97 2.86 -13.64
C GLN A 98 17.92 4.01 -13.96
N MET A 99 19.16 3.66 -14.30
CA MET A 99 20.19 4.54 -14.83
C MET A 99 20.67 3.94 -16.16
N GLY A 100 20.08 4.42 -17.27
CA GLY A 100 20.25 3.78 -18.58
C GLY A 100 19.67 2.37 -18.56
N ASP A 101 20.46 1.38 -19.00
CA ASP A 101 20.04 -0.03 -19.08
C ASP A 101 20.16 -0.81 -17.76
N TYR A 102 20.62 -0.16 -16.68
CA TYR A 102 20.91 -0.81 -15.40
C TYR A 102 20.05 -0.25 -14.26
N PHE A 103 19.88 -1.03 -13.20
CA PHE A 103 19.30 -0.53 -11.95
C PHE A 103 20.39 0.14 -11.10
N GLY A 104 20.11 1.36 -10.64
CA GLY A 104 21.04 2.10 -9.79
C GLY A 104 20.96 1.68 -8.33
N ASP A 105 22.08 1.77 -7.61
CA ASP A 105 22.13 1.50 -6.17
C ASP A 105 22.26 2.79 -5.36
N GLY A 106 21.55 2.87 -4.24
CA GLY A 106 21.49 4.06 -3.38
C GLY A 106 20.19 4.87 -3.51
N MET A 107 20.13 5.95 -2.73
CA MET A 107 18.98 6.86 -2.74
C MET A 107 19.13 7.91 -3.86
N PRO A 108 18.04 8.30 -4.55
CA PRO A 108 18.06 9.42 -5.48
C PRO A 108 18.58 10.70 -4.83
N ALA A 109 19.34 11.51 -5.58
CA ALA A 109 19.98 12.72 -5.08
C ALA A 109 18.99 13.78 -4.58
N GLU A 110 17.76 13.75 -5.10
CA GLU A 110 16.66 14.65 -4.74
C GLU A 110 16.05 14.31 -3.37
N ILE A 111 16.30 13.10 -2.84
CA ILE A 111 15.74 12.63 -1.58
C ILE A 111 16.68 12.93 -0.43
N LYS A 112 16.22 13.78 0.49
CA LYS A 112 16.83 13.92 1.81
C LYS A 112 16.32 12.82 2.75
N VAL A 113 17.19 11.89 3.12
CA VAL A 113 16.89 10.86 4.12
C VAL A 113 17.05 11.42 5.52
N ASP A 114 16.00 12.05 6.04
CA ASP A 114 15.92 12.49 7.43
C ASP A 114 14.99 11.60 8.27
N LYS A 115 14.83 11.96 9.55
CA LYS A 115 14.01 11.20 10.50
C LYS A 115 12.56 11.11 10.04
N ASP A 116 11.99 12.20 9.52
CA ASP A 116 10.60 12.23 9.10
C ASP A 116 10.38 11.38 7.87
N PHE A 117 11.34 11.37 6.94
CA PHE A 117 11.34 10.47 5.78
C PHE A 117 11.40 9.00 6.20
N LEU A 118 12.24 8.63 7.17
CA LEU A 118 12.29 7.26 7.70
C LEU A 118 11.02 6.87 8.46
N VAL A 119 10.41 7.79 9.23
CA VAL A 119 9.12 7.56 9.89
C VAL A 119 8.03 7.33 8.86
N ARG A 120 8.03 8.10 7.76
CA ARG A 120 7.13 7.89 6.63
C ARG A 120 7.37 6.52 5.98
N GLY A 121 8.62 6.15 5.76
CA GLY A 121 9.02 4.83 5.25
C GLY A 121 8.49 3.69 6.13
N LYS A 122 8.66 3.79 7.44
CA LYS A 122 8.11 2.84 8.42
C LYS A 122 6.59 2.72 8.32
N GLN A 123 5.89 3.85 8.26
CA GLN A 123 4.43 3.87 8.14
C GLN A 123 3.99 3.15 6.87
N ARG A 124 4.62 3.46 5.73
CA ARG A 124 4.27 2.86 4.43
C ARG A 124 4.63 1.38 4.37
N TYR A 125 5.78 1.00 4.91
CA TYR A 125 6.18 -0.39 5.05
C TYR A 125 5.16 -1.18 5.88
N GLY A 126 4.71 -0.63 7.02
CA GLY A 126 3.70 -1.26 7.87
C GLY A 126 2.36 -1.48 7.16
N ILE A 127 1.95 -0.55 6.30
CA ILE A 127 0.68 -0.63 5.55
C ILE A 127 0.76 -1.66 4.41
N TYR A 128 1.83 -1.63 3.62
CA TYR A 128 1.87 -2.37 2.35
C TYR A 128 2.77 -3.61 2.36
N CYS A 129 3.81 -3.64 3.19
CA CYS A 129 4.87 -4.64 3.09
C CYS A 129 4.86 -5.63 4.26
N ALA A 130 4.63 -5.15 5.49
CA ALA A 130 4.75 -5.93 6.73
C ALA A 130 3.74 -7.10 6.80
N ILE A 131 2.60 -7.00 6.12
CA ILE A 131 1.59 -8.06 6.06
C ILE A 131 2.16 -9.38 5.49
N CYS A 132 3.11 -9.28 4.57
CA CYS A 132 3.83 -10.42 4.00
C CYS A 132 5.23 -10.55 4.62
N HIS A 133 6.00 -9.46 4.64
CA HIS A 133 7.42 -9.49 5.02
C HIS A 133 7.68 -9.42 6.54
N ALA A 134 6.64 -9.31 7.37
CA ALA A 134 6.67 -8.99 8.80
C ALA A 134 7.23 -7.59 9.10
N ASP A 135 6.93 -7.05 10.29
CA ASP A 135 7.50 -5.77 10.73
C ASP A 135 9.03 -5.79 10.80
N SER A 136 9.60 -6.96 11.04
CA SER A 136 11.04 -7.17 11.09
C SER A 136 11.68 -7.34 9.72
N GLY A 137 10.93 -7.57 8.64
CA GLY A 137 11.46 -7.89 7.31
C GLY A 137 11.96 -9.32 7.13
N ASN A 138 11.72 -10.23 8.08
CA ASN A 138 12.20 -11.61 8.02
C ASN A 138 11.36 -12.55 7.12
N GLY A 139 10.29 -12.07 6.49
CA GLY A 139 9.43 -12.89 5.64
C GLY A 139 8.43 -13.78 6.41
N ASN A 140 8.26 -13.56 7.71
CA ASN A 140 7.32 -14.29 8.56
C ASN A 140 6.08 -13.45 8.93
N GLY A 141 5.52 -12.75 7.95
CA GLY A 141 4.27 -12.00 8.13
C GLY A 141 3.04 -12.93 8.25
N PRO A 142 1.89 -12.41 8.69
CA PRO A 142 0.67 -13.19 8.87
C PRO A 142 0.23 -13.93 7.59
N VAL A 143 0.51 -13.39 6.41
CA VAL A 143 0.16 -14.01 5.12
C VAL A 143 0.94 -15.30 4.85
N ARG A 144 2.09 -15.53 5.50
CA ARG A 144 2.95 -16.70 5.27
C ARG A 144 2.19 -18.02 5.41
N SER A 145 1.26 -18.12 6.36
CA SER A 145 0.52 -19.35 6.67
C SER A 145 -0.65 -19.65 5.72
N PHE A 146 -0.96 -18.76 4.77
CA PHE A 146 -2.09 -18.91 3.85
C PHE A 146 -1.69 -19.55 2.51
N GLY A 147 -0.67 -20.40 2.51
CA GLY A 147 -0.25 -21.09 1.29
C GLY A 147 -1.25 -22.16 0.84
N PRO A 148 -1.19 -22.56 -0.44
CA PRO A 148 -2.06 -23.60 -0.98
C PRO A 148 -1.90 -24.91 -0.22
N ASN A 149 -3.00 -25.66 -0.08
CA ASN A 149 -3.06 -26.96 0.63
C ASN A 149 -2.56 -26.91 2.08
N GLY A 150 -2.74 -25.78 2.77
CA GLY A 150 -2.24 -25.59 4.14
C GLY A 150 -0.71 -25.39 4.22
N GLY A 151 -0.06 -25.14 3.09
CA GLY A 151 1.37 -24.85 3.01
C GLY A 151 1.72 -23.40 3.36
N GLN A 152 2.99 -23.03 3.16
CA GLN A 152 3.46 -21.66 3.36
C GLN A 152 3.65 -20.94 2.02
N ILE A 153 3.31 -19.65 1.97
CA ILE A 153 3.70 -18.80 0.85
C ILE A 153 5.20 -18.48 1.00
N PRO A 154 6.04 -18.74 -0.02
CA PRO A 154 7.47 -18.46 0.05
C PRO A 154 7.73 -16.95 -0.06
N ILE A 155 7.69 -16.28 1.09
CA ILE A 155 7.94 -14.84 1.19
C ILE A 155 9.43 -14.62 1.44
N ALA A 156 10.02 -13.70 0.68
CA ALA A 156 11.43 -13.35 0.81
C ALA A 156 11.75 -12.75 2.18
N ASN A 157 12.85 -13.21 2.76
CA ASN A 157 13.49 -12.57 3.90
C ASN A 157 14.35 -11.41 3.36
N LEU A 158 14.00 -10.18 3.76
CA LEU A 158 14.66 -8.97 3.27
C LEU A 158 16.06 -8.79 3.87
N HIS A 159 16.46 -9.62 4.84
CA HIS A 159 17.81 -9.65 5.39
C HIS A 159 18.75 -10.64 4.69
N ASP A 160 18.27 -11.36 3.66
CA ASP A 160 19.16 -12.23 2.88
C ASP A 160 20.22 -11.38 2.16
N ALA A 161 21.44 -11.93 2.00
CA ALA A 161 22.58 -11.22 1.43
C ALA A 161 22.30 -10.64 0.02
N LYS A 162 21.50 -11.33 -0.81
CA LYS A 162 21.05 -10.82 -2.12
C LYS A 162 20.27 -9.50 -2.05
N PHE A 163 19.76 -9.12 -0.88
CA PHE A 163 19.09 -7.85 -0.65
C PHE A 163 19.88 -6.91 0.24
N SER A 164 20.81 -7.40 1.07
CA SER A 164 21.46 -6.58 2.12
C SER A 164 22.95 -6.36 1.91
N ASP A 165 23.61 -7.15 1.06
CA ASP A 165 25.07 -7.16 0.91
C ASP A 165 25.46 -6.89 -0.55
N PRO A 166 25.99 -5.69 -0.86
CA PRO A 166 26.47 -5.33 -2.19
C PRO A 166 27.59 -6.23 -2.75
N SER A 167 28.30 -6.97 -1.90
CA SER A 167 29.34 -7.91 -2.33
C SER A 167 28.77 -9.26 -2.81
N ASN A 168 27.49 -9.52 -2.57
CA ASN A 168 26.83 -10.75 -2.99
C ASN A 168 26.64 -10.78 -4.52
N GLN A 169 26.92 -11.92 -5.15
CA GLN A 169 26.78 -12.06 -6.61
C GLN A 169 25.33 -11.90 -7.10
N GLU A 170 24.34 -12.19 -6.26
CA GLU A 170 22.91 -12.02 -6.53
C GLU A 170 22.35 -10.70 -5.96
N TYR A 171 23.22 -9.76 -5.59
CA TYR A 171 22.80 -8.49 -4.99
C TYR A 171 21.84 -7.73 -5.89
N ARG A 172 20.76 -7.23 -5.28
CA ARG A 172 19.75 -6.39 -5.91
C ARG A 172 19.95 -4.95 -5.48
N PRO A 173 20.30 -4.04 -6.39
CA PRO A 173 20.46 -2.64 -6.07
C PRO A 173 19.11 -2.00 -5.72
N ASP A 174 19.14 -0.88 -5.02
CA ASP A 174 17.92 -0.17 -4.56
C ASP A 174 16.92 0.11 -5.69
N GLY A 175 17.41 0.44 -6.89
CA GLY A 175 16.59 0.65 -8.08
C GLY A 175 15.85 -0.61 -8.56
N GLU A 176 16.45 -1.80 -8.42
CA GLU A 176 15.76 -3.06 -8.74
C GLU A 176 14.66 -3.31 -7.71
N ILE A 177 14.91 -3.01 -6.43
CA ILE A 177 13.92 -3.14 -5.36
C ILE A 177 12.75 -2.18 -5.59
N PHE A 178 13.03 -0.93 -5.99
CA PHE A 178 12.02 0.04 -6.41
C PHE A 178 11.16 -0.50 -7.56
N ASN A 179 11.80 -1.08 -8.58
CA ASN A 179 11.09 -1.68 -9.70
C ASN A 179 10.23 -2.88 -9.25
N ILE A 180 10.74 -3.76 -8.38
CA ILE A 180 9.98 -4.89 -7.82
C ILE A 180 8.74 -4.42 -7.06
N ILE A 181 8.86 -3.36 -6.24
CA ILE A 181 7.69 -2.77 -5.56
C ILE A 181 6.68 -2.28 -6.61
N THR A 182 7.19 -1.72 -7.71
CA THR A 182 6.36 -1.08 -8.71
C THR A 182 5.59 -2.06 -9.59
N ILE A 183 6.29 -2.99 -10.26
CA ILE A 183 5.70 -3.94 -11.22
C ILE A 183 5.40 -5.32 -10.62
N GLY A 184 5.89 -5.60 -9.42
CA GLY A 184 5.80 -6.92 -8.79
C GLY A 184 6.91 -7.87 -9.26
N ARG A 185 7.01 -9.03 -8.59
CA ARG A 185 7.92 -10.12 -8.96
C ARG A 185 7.41 -11.46 -8.43
N GLY A 186 7.28 -12.45 -9.32
CA GLY A 186 6.80 -13.78 -8.93
C GLY A 186 5.39 -13.71 -8.34
N LEU A 187 5.24 -14.14 -7.08
CA LEU A 187 3.97 -14.07 -6.35
C LEU A 187 3.67 -12.69 -5.73
N MET A 188 4.64 -11.77 -5.72
CA MET A 188 4.44 -10.41 -5.24
C MET A 188 3.78 -9.56 -6.34
N GLY A 189 2.56 -9.09 -6.10
CA GLY A 189 1.84 -8.20 -7.01
C GLY A 189 2.46 -6.79 -7.13
N ALA A 190 2.02 -6.04 -8.13
CA ALA A 190 2.44 -4.68 -8.40
C ALA A 190 1.81 -3.69 -7.41
N TYR A 191 2.62 -2.84 -6.77
CA TYR A 191 2.15 -1.75 -5.89
C TYR A 191 2.29 -0.36 -6.53
N GLY A 192 2.78 -0.28 -7.77
CA GLY A 192 3.01 0.98 -8.47
C GLY A 192 1.78 1.89 -8.62
N GLY A 193 0.57 1.32 -8.68
CA GLY A 193 -0.67 2.11 -8.72
C GLY A 193 -1.20 2.54 -7.35
N ALA A 194 -0.61 2.04 -6.26
CA ALA A 194 -1.05 2.29 -4.89
C ALA A 194 -0.06 3.11 -4.07
N ILE A 195 1.23 3.05 -4.40
CA ILE A 195 2.32 3.70 -3.66
C ILE A 195 3.05 4.68 -4.59
N PRO A 196 3.03 6.00 -4.29
CA PRO A 196 3.80 7.00 -5.04
C PRO A 196 5.31 6.72 -5.03
N ALA A 197 6.04 7.20 -6.03
CA ALA A 197 7.49 7.02 -6.17
C ALA A 197 8.27 7.40 -4.91
N LYS A 198 7.97 8.57 -4.33
CA LYS A 198 8.62 9.04 -3.09
C LYS A 198 8.41 8.08 -1.92
N ASP A 199 7.20 7.55 -1.79
CA ASP A 199 6.87 6.60 -0.72
C ASP A 199 7.53 5.23 -0.94
N ARG A 200 7.73 4.81 -2.20
CA ARG A 200 8.51 3.59 -2.53
C ARG A 200 9.97 3.74 -2.07
N TRP A 201 10.59 4.90 -2.33
CA TRP A 201 11.93 5.19 -1.80
C TRP A 201 11.98 5.27 -0.28
N ALA A 202 10.95 5.84 0.36
CA ALA A 202 10.86 5.86 1.81
C ALA A 202 10.78 4.44 2.40
N ILE A 203 10.02 3.54 1.76
CA ILE A 203 9.97 2.11 2.12
C ILE A 203 11.36 1.48 2.01
N ILE A 204 12.08 1.72 0.92
CA ILE A 204 13.44 1.18 0.71
C ILE A 204 14.40 1.73 1.77
N ALA A 205 14.35 3.03 2.07
CA ALA A 205 15.18 3.65 3.10
C ALA A 205 14.93 3.01 4.48
N TYR A 206 13.66 2.76 4.82
CA TYR A 206 13.30 2.06 6.05
C TYR A 206 13.77 0.59 6.04
N MET A 207 13.63 -0.13 4.92
CA MET A 207 14.15 -1.49 4.76
C MET A 207 15.67 -1.54 4.97
N ARG A 208 16.42 -0.58 4.41
CA ARG A 208 17.88 -0.45 4.65
C ARG A 208 18.20 -0.19 6.12
N ALA A 209 17.41 0.64 6.80
CA ALA A 209 17.56 0.85 8.23
C ALA A 209 17.32 -0.44 9.05
N LEU A 210 16.34 -1.28 8.66
CA LEU A 210 16.11 -2.58 9.28
C LEU A 210 17.30 -3.54 9.08
N GLN A 211 17.84 -3.62 7.87
CA GLN A 211 19.01 -4.44 7.57
C GLN A 211 20.23 -4.00 8.40
N ASN A 212 20.50 -2.69 8.43
CA ASN A 212 21.59 -2.11 9.22
C ASN A 212 21.42 -2.40 10.71
N ALA A 213 20.22 -2.22 11.26
CA ALA A 213 19.94 -2.52 12.67
C ALA A 213 20.23 -3.99 13.02
N LYS A 214 19.89 -4.93 12.12
CA LYS A 214 20.19 -6.36 12.32
C LYS A 214 21.70 -6.63 12.31
N ILE A 215 22.43 -6.03 11.36
CA ILE A 215 23.90 -6.18 11.27
C ILE A 215 24.57 -5.61 12.53
N THR A 216 24.17 -4.43 12.99
CA THR A 216 24.71 -3.82 14.21
C THR A 216 24.43 -4.70 15.42
N ALA A 217 23.21 -5.21 15.57
CA ALA A 217 22.87 -6.11 16.68
C ALA A 217 23.67 -7.41 16.67
N ALA A 218 23.97 -7.97 15.50
CA ALA A 218 24.81 -9.18 15.38
C ALA A 218 26.26 -8.89 15.83
N LYS A 219 26.85 -7.79 15.38
CA LYS A 219 28.21 -7.38 15.78
C LYS A 219 28.32 -7.12 17.29
N GLU A 220 27.31 -6.52 17.89
CA GLU A 220 27.27 -6.30 19.34
C GLU A 220 27.22 -7.62 20.14
N GLN A 221 26.59 -8.66 19.60
CA GLN A 221 26.54 -9.98 20.25
C GLN A 221 27.87 -10.73 20.13
N GLU A 222 28.54 -10.64 18.98
CA GLU A 222 29.88 -11.19 18.78
C GLU A 222 30.88 -10.58 19.76
N ASN A 223 30.93 -9.24 19.85
CA ASN A 223 31.83 -8.55 20.77
C ASN A 223 31.61 -8.95 22.25
N LYS A 224 30.35 -9.09 22.68
CA LYS A 224 30.02 -9.54 24.05
C LYS A 224 30.42 -11.00 24.31
N THR A 225 30.41 -11.83 23.28
CA THR A 225 30.80 -13.24 23.38
C THR A 225 32.31 -13.36 23.48
N GLU A 226 33.06 -12.54 22.74
CA GLU A 226 34.52 -12.47 22.80
C GLU A 226 35.01 -11.91 24.15
N GLU A 227 34.38 -10.84 24.67
CA GLU A 227 34.67 -10.29 26.01
C GLU A 227 34.33 -11.27 27.16
N GLY A 228 33.26 -12.05 27.01
CA GLY A 228 32.88 -13.07 27.99
C GLY A 228 33.82 -14.28 28.02
N GLN A 229 34.42 -14.62 26.88
CA GLN A 229 35.41 -15.71 26.79
C GLN A 229 36.77 -15.29 27.36
N THR A 230 37.23 -14.07 27.10
CA THR A 230 38.47 -13.54 27.69
C THR A 230 38.38 -13.37 29.21
N ALA A 231 37.23 -12.96 29.75
CA ALA A 231 37.01 -12.87 31.20
C ALA A 231 36.88 -14.22 31.93
N SER A 232 36.71 -15.33 31.20
CA SER A 232 36.60 -16.69 31.76
C SER A 232 37.91 -17.50 31.67
N THR A 233 38.96 -16.92 31.09
CA THR A 233 40.28 -17.54 30.89
C THR A 233 41.39 -16.90 31.73
N GLU A 234 41.03 -15.96 32.62
CA GLU A 234 41.84 -15.47 33.74
C GLU A 234 41.31 -16.04 35.07
#